data_AF-A0A7S2ZQR2-F1
#
_entry.id   AF-A0A7S2ZQR2-F1
#
_cell.length_a   1.000
_cell.length_b   1.000
_cell.length_c   1.000
_cell.angle_alpha   90.00
_cell.angle_beta   90.00
_cell.angle_gamma   90.00
#
_symmetry.space_group_name_H-M   'P 1'
#
loop_
_entity.id
_entity.type
_entity.pdbx_description
1 polymer ?
#
loop_
_entity_poly.entity_id
_entity_poly.type
_entity_poly.pdbx_seq_one_letter_code
_entity_poly.pdbx_strand_id
1 'polypeptide(L)'
;MRYWHPFTEEAVDEIKKDGVSKLVVLPLYPQYSISTSGSSLRVLDKIFKEDIQTWNSKNVDHTVITDWYNRDGYKQAMASLISKSIAELTDEQKSSMTVMFSAHGVPESYIEAGDPYQKQIQECCKGVMELVGSEVSWTLCYQSRVGPVKWLSPYTDEVLSRFRGSHIWFSEMIVSSS
;
A
#
# COMPACT_ATOMS: atom_id res chain seq x y z
N MET A 1 -16.14 2.61 1.01
CA MET A 1 -15.04 3.37 0.37
C MET A 1 -15.01 4.76 0.98
N ARG A 2 -13.83 5.43 1.00
CA ARG A 2 -13.67 6.69 1.72
C ARG A 2 -14.25 7.90 0.97
N TYR A 3 -14.14 7.91 -0.35
CA TYR A 3 -14.46 9.07 -1.19
C TYR A 3 -15.38 8.74 -2.39
N TRP A 4 -15.89 7.50 -2.46
CA TRP A 4 -16.84 7.09 -3.48
C TRP A 4 -17.80 6.02 -2.95
N HIS A 5 -18.91 5.79 -3.65
CA HIS A 5 -19.93 4.81 -3.29
C HIS A 5 -19.49 3.36 -3.55
N PRO A 6 -19.82 2.41 -2.67
CA PRO A 6 -20.53 2.62 -1.40
C PRO A 6 -19.63 3.27 -0.36
N PHE A 7 -20.14 4.26 0.38
CA PHE A 7 -19.45 4.90 1.50
C PHE A 7 -19.28 3.94 2.69
N THR A 8 -18.42 4.30 3.62
CA THR A 8 -18.18 3.50 4.84
C THR A 8 -19.47 3.33 5.65
N GLU A 9 -20.26 4.39 5.76
CA GLU A 9 -21.54 4.43 6.45
C GLU A 9 -22.57 3.50 5.80
N GLU A 10 -22.67 3.53 4.46
CA GLU A 10 -23.57 2.67 3.69
C GLU A 10 -23.22 1.18 3.90
N ALA A 11 -21.93 0.84 3.82
CA ALA A 11 -21.47 -0.53 4.06
C ALA A 11 -21.73 -0.99 5.50
N VAL A 12 -21.58 -0.10 6.49
CA VAL A 12 -21.91 -0.40 7.89
C VAL A 12 -23.39 -0.69 8.08
N ASP A 13 -24.27 0.09 7.43
CA ASP A 13 -25.72 -0.14 7.52
C ASP A 13 -26.13 -1.46 6.89
N GLU A 14 -25.48 -1.88 5.80
CA GLU A 14 -25.67 -3.22 5.21
C GLU A 14 -25.21 -4.32 6.17
N ILE A 15 -24.01 -4.20 6.74
CA ILE A 15 -23.48 -5.15 7.75
C ILE A 15 -24.46 -5.32 8.93
N LYS A 16 -25.06 -4.22 9.39
CA LYS A 16 -26.07 -4.26 10.46
C LYS A 16 -27.34 -5.01 10.03
N LYS A 17 -27.81 -4.82 8.79
CA LYS A 17 -29.01 -5.48 8.25
C LYS A 17 -28.80 -6.97 8.06
N ASP A 18 -27.60 -7.36 7.64
CA ASP A 18 -27.22 -8.76 7.38
C ASP A 18 -27.11 -9.60 8.67
N GLY A 19 -27.06 -8.94 9.84
CA GLY A 19 -27.05 -9.63 11.13
C GLY A 19 -25.78 -10.44 11.37
N VAL A 20 -24.64 -10.01 10.82
CA VAL A 20 -23.38 -10.72 10.97
C VAL A 20 -22.95 -10.77 12.44
N SER A 21 -22.37 -11.91 12.86
CA SER A 21 -21.82 -12.10 14.20
C SER A 21 -20.30 -11.89 14.27
N LYS A 22 -19.64 -11.90 13.12
CA LYS A 22 -18.19 -11.70 12.98
C LYS A 22 -17.90 -10.72 11.85
N LEU A 23 -17.09 -9.71 12.14
CA LEU A 23 -16.70 -8.67 11.19
C LEU A 23 -15.18 -8.59 11.08
N VAL A 24 -14.66 -8.59 9.85
CA VAL A 24 -13.23 -8.34 9.60
C VAL A 24 -13.09 -7.04 8.83
N VAL A 25 -12.41 -6.08 9.44
CA VAL A 25 -12.04 -4.82 8.78
C VAL A 25 -10.67 -5.01 8.15
N LEU A 26 -10.66 -5.14 6.82
CA LEU A 26 -9.46 -5.32 6.01
C LEU A 26 -9.23 -4.10 5.10
N PRO A 27 -8.23 -3.26 5.39
CA PRO A 27 -7.77 -2.24 4.45
C PRO A 27 -7.24 -2.89 3.18
N LEU A 28 -7.58 -2.33 2.02
CA LEU A 28 -7.06 -2.81 0.73
C LEU A 28 -5.62 -2.34 0.45
N TYR A 29 -5.09 -1.44 1.27
CA TYR A 29 -3.70 -1.03 1.25
C TYR A 29 -2.88 -1.99 2.11
N PRO A 30 -1.89 -2.71 1.55
CA PRO A 30 -1.04 -3.60 2.35
C PRO A 30 -0.21 -2.84 3.37
N GLN A 31 0.28 -1.65 3.00
CA GLN A 31 1.05 -0.75 3.87
C GLN A 31 0.11 0.25 4.54
N TYR A 32 0.26 0.40 5.85
CA TYR A 32 -0.45 1.41 6.61
C TYR A 32 0.14 2.80 6.34
N SER A 33 -0.75 3.77 6.16
CA SER A 33 -0.45 5.19 6.32
C SER A 33 -1.58 5.90 7.07
N ILE A 34 -1.22 6.97 7.78
CA ILE A 34 -2.15 7.83 8.52
C ILE A 34 -3.19 8.46 7.58
N SER A 35 -2.83 8.73 6.32
CA SER A 35 -3.72 9.34 5.31
C SER A 35 -4.66 8.34 4.63
N THR A 36 -4.33 7.04 4.61
CA THR A 36 -5.13 5.98 3.97
C THR A 36 -5.86 5.12 5.00
N SER A 37 -5.27 3.99 5.39
CA SER A 37 -5.85 3.04 6.35
C SER A 37 -6.21 3.74 7.66
N GLY A 38 -5.32 4.61 8.18
CA GLY A 38 -5.59 5.38 9.39
C GLY A 38 -6.82 6.28 9.28
N SER A 39 -7.03 6.92 8.12
CA SER A 39 -8.21 7.76 7.87
C SER A 39 -9.50 6.94 7.89
N SER A 40 -9.52 5.82 7.18
CA SER A 40 -10.68 4.92 7.13
C SER A 40 -10.99 4.30 8.50
N LEU A 41 -9.97 3.89 9.26
CA LEU A 41 -10.14 3.32 10.60
C LEU A 41 -10.68 4.33 11.61
N ARG A 42 -10.26 5.61 11.55
CA ARG A 42 -10.82 6.67 12.41
C ARG A 42 -12.31 6.90 12.17
N VAL A 43 -12.75 6.80 10.92
CA VAL A 43 -14.18 6.93 10.57
C VAL A 43 -14.96 5.74 11.11
N LEU A 44 -14.45 4.51 10.94
CA LEU A 44 -15.08 3.31 11.50
C LEU A 44 -15.16 3.36 13.03
N ASP A 45 -14.08 3.77 13.71
CA ASP A 45 -14.05 3.94 15.17
C ASP A 45 -15.12 4.95 15.63
N LYS A 46 -15.28 6.07 14.91
CA LYS A 46 -16.34 7.04 15.19
C LYS A 46 -17.73 6.43 15.04
N ILE A 47 -18.00 5.72 13.94
CA ILE A 47 -19.30 5.08 13.67
C ILE A 47 -19.62 4.03 14.76
N PHE A 48 -18.64 3.23 15.17
CA PHE A 48 -18.84 2.23 16.22
C PHE A 48 -19.13 2.86 17.58
N LYS A 49 -18.48 3.98 17.92
CA LYS A 49 -18.72 4.73 19.16
C LYS A 49 -20.11 5.39 19.19
N GLU A 50 -20.56 5.93 18.06
CA GLU A 50 -21.86 6.59 17.96
C GLU A 50 -23.05 5.63 18.12
N ASP A 51 -22.89 4.35 17.75
CA ASP A 51 -23.97 3.34 17.82
C ASP A 51 -23.60 2.13 18.69
N ILE A 52 -22.85 2.38 19.77
CA ILE A 52 -22.27 1.33 20.62
C ILE A 52 -23.31 0.37 21.20
N GLN A 53 -24.54 0.85 21.46
CA GLN A 53 -25.63 0.03 21.98
C GLN A 53 -26.11 -1.02 20.97
N THR A 54 -26.22 -0.66 19.69
CA THR A 54 -26.58 -1.60 18.62
C THR A 54 -25.49 -2.64 18.41
N TRP A 55 -24.23 -2.22 18.41
CA TRP A 55 -23.09 -3.14 18.25
C TRP A 55 -22.95 -4.10 19.44
N ASN A 56 -23.13 -3.63 20.67
CA ASN A 56 -23.08 -4.46 21.87
C ASN A 56 -24.26 -5.44 21.94
N SER A 57 -25.48 -4.98 21.65
CA SER A 57 -26.68 -5.85 21.70
C SER A 57 -26.66 -6.96 20.65
N LYS A 58 -26.01 -6.73 19.51
CA LYS A 58 -25.81 -7.75 18.46
C LYS A 58 -24.63 -8.69 18.73
N ASN A 59 -23.82 -8.41 19.75
CA ASN A 59 -22.63 -9.19 20.13
C ASN A 59 -21.69 -9.47 18.93
N VAL A 60 -21.46 -8.45 18.08
CA VAL A 60 -20.61 -8.59 16.90
C VAL A 60 -19.14 -8.58 17.32
N ASP A 61 -18.46 -9.69 17.13
CA ASP A 61 -17.02 -9.77 17.31
C ASP A 61 -16.33 -9.18 16.07
N HIS A 62 -15.44 -8.21 16.25
CA HIS A 62 -14.76 -7.58 15.12
C HIS A 62 -13.24 -7.64 15.25
N THR A 63 -12.57 -7.90 14.14
CA THR A 63 -11.12 -7.90 14.01
C THR A 63 -10.70 -6.83 13.01
N VAL A 64 -9.74 -6.00 13.40
CA VAL A 64 -9.16 -4.99 12.51
C VAL A 64 -7.77 -5.44 12.10
N ILE A 65 -7.54 -5.55 10.80
CA ILE A 65 -6.22 -5.74 10.22
C ILE A 65 -5.66 -4.35 9.93
N THR A 66 -4.54 -3.97 10.55
CA THR A 66 -3.95 -2.63 10.39
C THR A 66 -3.12 -2.52 9.11
N ASP A 67 -2.38 -3.58 8.81
CA ASP A 67 -1.47 -3.72 7.69
C ASP A 67 -1.23 -5.19 7.38
N TRP A 68 -0.77 -5.47 6.16
CA TRP A 68 -0.52 -6.83 5.68
C TRP A 68 0.57 -6.90 4.60
N TYR A 69 1.43 -5.88 4.51
CA TYR A 69 2.52 -5.76 3.54
C TYR A 69 3.54 -6.92 3.59
N ASN A 70 3.73 -7.54 4.76
CA ASN A 70 4.69 -8.63 4.96
C ASN A 70 4.08 -10.03 4.79
N ARG A 71 2.84 -10.14 4.31
CA ARG A 71 2.21 -11.44 4.05
C ARG A 71 2.93 -12.14 2.90
N ASP A 72 3.32 -13.40 3.12
CA ASP A 72 4.08 -14.17 2.13
C ASP A 72 3.34 -14.29 0.80
N GLY A 73 2.03 -14.53 0.81
CA GLY A 73 1.23 -14.59 -0.41
C GLY A 73 1.24 -13.28 -1.21
N TYR A 74 1.27 -12.11 -0.54
CA TYR A 74 1.38 -10.82 -1.21
C TYR A 74 2.76 -10.63 -1.85
N LYS A 75 3.83 -10.90 -1.08
CA LYS A 75 5.21 -10.82 -1.59
C LYS A 75 5.43 -11.78 -2.76
N GLN A 76 4.92 -13.01 -2.67
CA GLN A 76 5.00 -14.02 -3.73
C GLN A 76 4.24 -13.60 -4.99
N ALA A 77 3.04 -13.02 -4.84
CA ALA A 77 2.28 -12.52 -5.99
C ALA A 77 3.06 -11.41 -6.73
N MET A 78 3.62 -10.44 -5.98
CA MET A 78 4.45 -9.38 -6.55
C MET A 78 5.72 -9.93 -7.20
N ALA A 79 6.43 -10.82 -6.53
CA ALA A 79 7.63 -11.45 -7.05
C ALA A 79 7.34 -12.25 -8.32
N SER A 80 6.24 -13.00 -8.37
CA SER A 80 5.82 -13.78 -9.54
C SER A 80 5.58 -12.89 -10.77
N LEU A 81 4.92 -11.74 -10.58
CA LEU A 81 4.71 -10.76 -11.65
C LEU A 81 6.05 -10.20 -12.18
N ILE A 82 6.95 -9.83 -11.27
CA ILE A 82 8.28 -9.32 -11.62
C ILE A 82 9.10 -10.38 -12.35
N SER A 83 9.21 -11.58 -11.79
CA SER A 83 9.97 -12.70 -12.37
C SER A 83 9.43 -13.11 -13.74
N LYS A 84 8.10 -13.06 -13.94
CA LYS A 84 7.49 -13.30 -15.25
C LYS A 84 7.97 -12.29 -16.28
N SER A 85 8.00 -11.00 -15.94
CA SER A 85 8.51 -9.96 -16.85
C SER A 85 10.01 -10.08 -17.09
N ILE A 86 10.81 -10.46 -16.08
CA ILE A 86 12.25 -10.68 -16.24
C ILE A 86 12.54 -11.88 -17.15
N ALA A 87 11.71 -12.92 -17.10
CA ALA A 87 11.89 -14.12 -17.93
C ALA A 87 11.74 -13.86 -19.44
N GLU A 88 11.10 -12.76 -19.83
CA GLU A 88 10.93 -12.36 -21.23
C GLU A 88 12.16 -11.61 -21.79
N LEU A 89 13.16 -11.32 -20.95
CA LEU A 89 14.35 -10.54 -21.31
C LEU A 89 15.55 -11.44 -21.66
N THR A 90 16.42 -10.95 -22.54
CA THR A 90 17.73 -11.57 -22.78
C THR A 90 18.69 -11.34 -21.61
N ASP A 91 19.74 -12.14 -21.50
CA ASP A 91 20.72 -11.97 -20.41
C ASP A 91 21.43 -10.60 -20.45
N GLU A 92 21.65 -10.05 -21.65
CA GLU A 92 22.18 -8.69 -21.85
C GLU A 92 21.22 -7.63 -21.28
N GLN A 93 19.92 -7.79 -21.52
CA GLN A 93 18.90 -6.90 -20.98
C GLN A 93 18.78 -7.02 -19.47
N LYS A 94 18.81 -8.25 -18.91
CA LYS A 94 18.78 -8.46 -17.46
C LYS A 94 19.96 -7.78 -16.76
N SER A 95 21.17 -7.92 -17.30
CA SER A 95 22.39 -7.35 -16.72
C SER A 95 22.42 -5.81 -16.69
N SER A 96 21.65 -5.16 -17.55
CA SER A 96 21.55 -3.70 -17.66
C SER A 96 20.23 -3.13 -17.11
N MET A 97 19.35 -3.99 -16.56
CA MET A 97 18.03 -3.60 -16.06
C MET A 97 18.04 -3.22 -14.58
N THR A 98 17.17 -2.27 -14.25
CA THR A 98 16.76 -1.98 -12.87
C THR A 98 15.25 -2.10 -12.72
N VAL A 99 14.80 -2.86 -11.71
CA VAL A 99 13.41 -2.88 -11.25
C VAL A 99 13.15 -1.61 -10.43
N MET A 100 12.22 -0.77 -10.88
CA MET A 100 11.83 0.43 -10.17
C MET A 100 10.46 0.24 -9.53
N PHE A 101 10.42 0.21 -8.20
CA PHE A 101 9.19 0.32 -7.43
C PHE A 101 8.81 1.78 -7.32
N SER A 102 7.62 2.14 -7.77
CA SER A 102 7.05 3.49 -7.61
C SER A 102 5.91 3.42 -6.62
N ALA A 103 6.15 3.98 -5.43
CA ALA A 103 5.16 4.10 -4.38
C ALA A 103 4.55 5.51 -4.38
N HIS A 104 3.32 5.69 -3.93
CA HIS A 104 2.78 7.04 -3.77
C HIS A 104 3.56 7.79 -2.68
N GLY A 105 3.98 9.02 -2.95
CA GLY A 105 4.65 9.84 -1.95
C GLY A 105 3.72 10.18 -0.79
N VAL A 106 4.32 10.44 0.38
CA VAL A 106 3.63 11.12 1.49
C VAL A 106 4.47 12.32 1.94
N PRO A 107 3.86 13.35 2.54
CA PRO A 107 4.61 14.42 3.18
C PRO A 107 5.60 13.86 4.21
N GLU A 108 6.82 14.40 4.26
CA GLU A 108 7.82 13.96 5.25
C GLU A 108 7.32 14.15 6.69
N SER A 109 6.49 15.17 6.93
CA SER A 109 5.87 15.43 8.23
C SER A 109 5.03 14.25 8.74
N TYR A 110 4.51 13.38 7.87
CA TYR A 110 3.81 12.17 8.31
C TYR A 110 4.78 11.16 8.88
N ILE A 111 5.95 11.00 8.26
CA ILE A 111 7.00 10.11 8.73
C ILE A 111 7.59 10.62 10.05
N GLU A 112 7.81 11.94 10.16
CA GLU A 112 8.22 12.60 11.40
C GLU A 112 7.18 12.41 12.53
N ALA A 113 5.89 12.35 12.18
CA ALA A 113 4.80 12.04 13.10
C ALA A 113 4.65 10.55 13.43
N GLY A 114 5.54 9.68 12.92
CA GLY A 114 5.57 8.25 13.22
C GLY A 114 4.76 7.36 12.28
N ASP A 115 4.39 7.85 11.09
CA ASP A 115 3.75 7.03 10.06
C ASP A 115 4.72 5.90 9.61
N PRO A 116 4.35 4.61 9.77
CA PRO A 116 5.22 3.48 9.43
C PRO A 116 5.37 3.24 7.92
N TYR A 117 4.62 3.97 7.08
CA TYR A 117 4.50 3.75 5.64
C TYR A 117 5.85 3.56 4.93
N GLN A 118 6.82 4.45 5.17
CA GLN A 118 8.13 4.39 4.52
C GLN A 118 8.83 3.07 4.83
N LYS A 119 8.87 2.68 6.10
CA LYS A 119 9.51 1.45 6.56
C LYS A 119 8.82 0.22 5.96
N GLN A 120 7.49 0.19 5.98
CA GLN A 120 6.71 -0.94 5.47
C GLN A 120 6.90 -1.12 3.96
N ILE A 121 6.92 -0.03 3.17
CA ILE A 121 7.22 -0.12 1.73
C ILE A 121 8.65 -0.63 1.49
N GLN A 122 9.64 -0.12 2.23
CA GLN A 122 11.04 -0.54 2.08
C GLN A 122 11.21 -2.04 2.40
N GLU A 123 10.63 -2.50 3.50
CA GLU A 123 10.66 -3.91 3.90
C GLU A 123 9.90 -4.79 2.88
N CYS A 124 8.77 -4.33 2.37
CA CYS A 124 8.02 -5.03 1.34
C CYS A 124 8.83 -5.18 0.05
N CYS A 125 9.39 -4.09 -0.49
CA CYS A 125 10.19 -4.12 -1.71
C CYS A 125 11.41 -5.05 -1.56
N LYS A 126 12.11 -4.94 -0.42
CA LYS A 126 13.23 -5.83 -0.10
C LYS A 126 12.80 -7.29 -0.09
N GLY A 127 11.74 -7.64 0.64
CA GLY A 127 11.25 -9.01 0.73
C GLY A 127 10.72 -9.57 -0.60
N VAL A 128 10.15 -8.72 -1.47
CA VAL A 128 9.79 -9.11 -2.84
C VAL A 128 11.05 -9.41 -3.65
N MET A 129 12.06 -8.56 -3.62
CA MET A 129 13.27 -8.75 -4.41
C MET A 129 14.14 -9.91 -3.92
N GLU A 130 14.10 -10.24 -2.63
CA GLU A 130 14.69 -11.48 -2.10
C GLU A 130 14.08 -12.74 -2.74
N LEU A 131 12.78 -12.71 -3.08
CA LEU A 131 12.10 -13.82 -3.77
C LEU A 131 12.39 -13.82 -5.28
N VAL A 132 12.59 -12.65 -5.89
CA VAL A 132 12.93 -12.52 -7.31
C VAL A 132 14.36 -13.01 -7.59
N GLY A 133 15.28 -12.75 -6.68
CA GLY A 133 16.70 -13.09 -6.80
C GLY A 133 17.59 -11.90 -7.17
N SER A 134 18.89 -12.13 -7.23
CA SER A 134 19.92 -11.08 -7.36
C SER A 134 20.35 -10.76 -8.79
N GLU A 135 19.69 -11.33 -9.81
CA GLU A 135 20.07 -11.13 -11.21
C GLU A 135 19.78 -9.72 -11.73
N VAL A 136 18.93 -8.97 -11.02
CA VAL A 136 18.52 -7.62 -11.41
C VAL A 136 18.69 -6.66 -10.24
N SER A 137 19.13 -5.44 -10.56
CA SER A 137 19.17 -4.35 -9.60
C SER A 137 17.74 -3.83 -9.32
N TRP A 138 17.54 -3.18 -8.17
CA TRP A 138 16.25 -2.53 -7.89
C TRP A 138 16.42 -1.20 -7.15
N THR A 139 15.41 -0.35 -7.26
CA THR A 139 15.30 0.91 -6.52
C THR A 139 13.85 1.20 -6.17
N LEU A 140 13.64 1.97 -5.10
CA LEU A 140 12.36 2.49 -4.68
C LEU A 140 12.33 4.01 -4.91
N CYS A 141 11.23 4.51 -5.46
CA CYS A 141 10.96 5.93 -5.65
C CYS A 141 9.52 6.28 -5.27
N TYR A 142 9.27 7.57 -5.12
CA TYR A 142 8.00 8.11 -4.68
C TYR A 142 7.41 9.08 -5.72
N GLN A 143 6.16 8.85 -6.12
CA GLN A 143 5.44 9.64 -7.13
C GLN A 143 4.39 10.56 -6.53
N SER A 144 3.78 11.39 -7.38
CA SER A 144 2.57 12.17 -7.05
C SER A 144 2.73 13.20 -5.92
N ARG A 145 3.88 13.88 -5.85
CA ARG A 145 4.06 15.06 -4.98
C ARG A 145 3.16 16.22 -5.44
N VAL A 146 2.51 16.89 -4.50
CA VAL A 146 1.62 18.04 -4.78
C VAL A 146 1.89 19.17 -3.79
N GLY A 147 1.90 20.41 -4.28
CA GLY A 147 2.08 21.60 -3.46
C GLY A 147 3.53 21.81 -2.96
N PRO A 148 3.75 22.84 -2.14
CA PRO A 148 5.08 23.32 -1.79
C PRO A 148 5.73 22.62 -0.58
N VAL A 149 5.08 21.61 0.00
CA VAL A 149 5.60 20.89 1.19
C VAL A 149 6.70 19.91 0.80
N LYS A 150 7.51 19.48 1.78
CA LYS A 150 8.53 18.46 1.56
C LYS A 150 7.90 17.07 1.56
N TRP A 151 8.19 16.28 0.53
CA TRP A 151 7.67 14.94 0.32
C TRP A 151 8.78 13.90 0.41
N LEU A 152 8.41 12.65 0.69
CA LEU A 152 9.34 11.53 0.62
C LEU A 152 10.03 11.46 -0.75
N SER A 153 11.32 11.19 -0.68
CA SER A 153 12.22 11.09 -1.84
C SER A 153 13.01 9.77 -1.74
N PRO A 154 13.58 9.26 -2.85
CA PRO A 154 13.79 9.91 -4.14
C PRO A 154 12.52 9.98 -5.02
N TYR A 155 12.39 11.04 -5.81
CA TYR A 155 11.20 11.26 -6.64
C TYR A 155 11.25 10.48 -7.95
N THR A 156 10.11 9.91 -8.37
CA THR A 156 10.05 9.04 -9.56
C THR A 156 10.55 9.72 -10.83
N ASP A 157 10.21 11.00 -11.05
CA ASP A 157 10.66 11.79 -12.20
C ASP A 157 12.19 12.03 -12.21
N GLU A 158 12.77 12.29 -11.04
CA GLU A 158 14.21 12.47 -10.87
C GLU A 158 14.97 11.15 -11.05
N VAL A 159 14.43 10.05 -10.52
CA VAL A 159 15.01 8.71 -10.68
C VAL A 159 14.97 8.30 -12.16
N LEU A 160 13.82 8.44 -12.82
CA LEU A 160 13.68 8.17 -14.26
C LEU A 160 14.68 8.98 -15.10
N SER A 161 14.90 10.24 -14.75
CA SER A 161 15.87 11.10 -15.45
C SER A 161 17.31 10.61 -15.32
N ARG A 162 17.67 9.97 -14.19
CA ARG A 162 19.01 9.39 -13.96
C ARG A 162 19.25 8.10 -14.76
N PHE A 163 18.19 7.35 -15.07
CA PHE A 163 18.27 6.06 -15.78
C PHE A 163 18.05 6.18 -17.29
N ARG A 164 18.09 7.39 -17.88
CA ARG A 164 17.99 7.58 -19.33
C ARG A 164 19.12 6.83 -20.06
N GLY A 165 18.79 5.68 -20.65
CA GLY A 165 19.72 4.80 -21.38
C GLY A 165 19.74 3.35 -20.89
N SER A 166 19.17 3.06 -19.73
CA SER A 166 18.98 1.69 -19.19
C SER A 166 17.58 1.17 -19.50
N HIS A 167 17.41 -0.15 -19.58
CA HIS A 167 16.07 -0.75 -19.59
C HIS A 167 15.49 -0.69 -18.18
N ILE A 168 14.31 -0.09 -18.04
CA ILE A 168 13.63 0.11 -16.75
C ILE A 168 12.32 -0.65 -16.78
N TRP A 169 12.08 -1.45 -15.75
CA TRP A 169 10.78 -2.08 -15.52
C TRP A 169 10.09 -1.44 -14.32
N PHE A 170 8.81 -1.08 -14.47
CA PHE A 170 8.05 -0.30 -13.50
C PHE A 170 7.00 -1.17 -12.81
N SER A 171 7.06 -1.24 -11.47
CA SER A 171 5.97 -1.77 -10.65
C SER A 171 5.40 -0.68 -9.77
N GLU A 172 4.10 -0.47 -9.90
CA GLU A 172 3.37 0.51 -9.12
C GLU A 172 2.87 -0.10 -7.80
N MET A 173 3.28 0.50 -6.68
CA MET A 173 2.75 0.19 -5.36
C MET A 173 1.79 1.31 -4.95
N ILE A 174 0.50 1.10 -5.20
CA ILE A 174 -0.53 2.12 -4.99
C ILE A 174 -0.85 2.25 -3.51
N VAL A 175 -0.57 3.43 -2.95
CA VAL A 175 -1.20 3.95 -1.73
C VAL A 175 -1.84 5.28 -2.08
N SER A 176 -3.01 5.23 -2.71
CA SER A 176 -3.76 6.43 -3.08
C SER A 176 -4.94 6.62 -2.13
N SER A 177 -4.92 7.69 -1.32
CA SER A 177 -6.14 8.30 -0.80
C SER A 177 -6.61 9.34 -1.83
N SER A 178 -7.38 8.89 -2.81
CA SER A 178 -8.18 9.78 -3.68
C SER A 178 -9.55 9.96 -3.07
#